data_AF-A0AAW0GWE2-F1
#
_entry.id   AF-A0AAW0GWE2-F1
#
_cell.length_a   1.000
_cell.length_b   1.000
_cell.length_c   1.000
_cell.angle_alpha   90.00
_cell.angle_beta   90.00
_cell.angle_gamma   90.00
#
_symmetry.space_group_name_H-M   'P 1'
#
loop_
_entity.id
_entity.type
_entity.pdbx_description
1 polymer ?
#
loop_
_entity_poly.entity_id
_entity_poly.type
_entity_poly.pdbx_seq_one_letter_code
_entity_poly.pdbx_strand_id
1 'polypeptide(L)'
;MSNGDLRLHFVFSERFDMRTFNVNRLDADGVSEVTLYKVFHPLPDSLVSETIFERMNFATGQWDKAGIIEWSNRTTCGVFFGGIPPKIGMRELRKKKKNNSKSRRFKAGGTEYKWKLQPEDTGDTGLVCEGSRGKVVATWTHETNILYVSERVVDQLDHIVITCLMNLWMWTMRLW
;
A
#
# COMPACT_ATOMS: atom_id res chain seq x y z
N MET A 1 -18.47 -9.94 1.52
CA MET A 1 -17.81 -8.88 0.75
C MET A 1 -18.91 -8.20 -0.04
N SER A 2 -19.07 -6.88 0.12
CA SER A 2 -20.16 -6.15 -0.56
C SER A 2 -19.81 -5.96 -2.03
N ASN A 3 -20.83 -5.80 -2.88
CA ASN A 3 -20.75 -5.67 -4.34
C ASN A 3 -20.03 -4.39 -4.85
N GLY A 4 -19.25 -3.75 -3.99
CA GLY A 4 -18.57 -2.49 -4.22
C GLY A 4 -17.10 -2.45 -3.78
N ASP A 5 -16.63 -3.46 -3.04
CA ASP A 5 -15.25 -3.49 -2.59
C ASP A 5 -14.29 -3.55 -3.80
N LEU A 6 -13.26 -2.69 -3.82
CA LEU A 6 -12.25 -2.68 -4.88
C LEU A 6 -11.32 -3.89 -4.73
N ARG A 7 -11.06 -4.56 -5.84
CA ARG A 7 -10.08 -5.64 -5.95
C ARG A 7 -8.87 -5.13 -6.70
N LEU A 8 -7.74 -5.05 -6.01
CA LEU A 8 -6.51 -4.48 -6.56
C LEU A 8 -5.41 -5.55 -6.62
N HIS A 9 -5.04 -5.97 -7.82
CA HIS A 9 -3.98 -6.94 -8.05
C HIS A 9 -2.62 -6.24 -8.12
N PHE A 10 -1.70 -6.62 -7.24
CA PHE A 10 -0.34 -6.11 -7.20
C PHE A 10 0.53 -6.94 -8.12
N VAL A 11 0.97 -6.35 -9.23
CA VAL A 11 1.81 -7.00 -10.23
C VAL A 11 3.25 -6.54 -10.02
N PHE A 12 3.99 -7.30 -9.21
CA PHE A 12 5.41 -7.08 -8.96
C PHE A 12 6.23 -7.52 -10.17
N SER A 13 7.30 -6.78 -10.45
CA SER A 13 8.25 -7.24 -11.46
C SER A 13 9.20 -8.29 -10.88
N GLU A 14 9.39 -9.41 -11.59
CA GLU A 14 10.41 -10.41 -11.24
C GLU A 14 11.84 -9.92 -11.48
N ARG A 15 12.01 -8.89 -12.33
CA ARG A 15 13.33 -8.41 -12.78
C ARG A 15 13.78 -7.13 -12.08
N PHE A 16 12.88 -6.47 -11.38
CA PHE A 16 13.14 -5.20 -10.72
C PHE A 16 12.87 -5.30 -9.22
N ASP A 17 13.29 -4.27 -8.50
CA ASP A 17 13.02 -4.13 -7.07
C ASP A 17 11.51 -4.20 -6.79
N MET A 18 11.11 -4.80 -5.66
CA MET A 18 9.70 -4.92 -5.24
C MET A 18 8.99 -3.55 -5.14
N ARG A 19 9.75 -2.46 -4.97
CA ARG A 19 9.29 -1.06 -5.01
C ARG A 19 8.95 -0.59 -6.43
N THR A 20 9.13 -1.43 -7.45
CA THR A 20 8.70 -1.24 -8.83
C THR A 20 7.61 -2.27 -9.17
N PHE A 21 6.37 -1.82 -9.25
CA PHE A 21 5.20 -2.67 -9.50
C PHE A 21 4.03 -1.85 -10.05
N ASN A 22 3.07 -2.55 -10.63
CA ASN A 22 1.79 -1.97 -11.02
C ASN A 22 0.69 -2.44 -10.07
N VAL A 23 -0.36 -1.63 -9.94
CA VAL A 23 -1.59 -2.06 -9.27
C VAL A 23 -2.70 -1.99 -10.29
N ASN A 24 -3.29 -3.15 -10.58
CA ASN A 24 -4.39 -3.29 -11.51
C ASN A 24 -5.70 -3.42 -10.74
N ARG A 25 -6.72 -2.65 -11.13
CA ARG A 25 -8.08 -2.87 -10.68
C ARG A 25 -8.66 -4.05 -11.45
N LEU A 26 -9.17 -5.03 -10.72
CA LEU A 26 -9.95 -6.13 -11.28
C LEU A 26 -11.42 -5.71 -11.37
N ASP A 27 -12.06 -6.01 -12.48
CA ASP A 27 -13.52 -5.89 -12.60
C ASP A 27 -14.24 -6.93 -11.73
N ALA A 28 -15.56 -6.79 -11.61
CA ALA A 28 -16.39 -7.67 -10.76
C ALA A 28 -16.18 -9.15 -11.11
N ASP A 29 -16.09 -9.45 -12.41
CA ASP A 29 -15.89 -10.80 -12.93
C ASP A 29 -14.43 -11.28 -12.80
N GLY A 30 -13.49 -10.38 -12.47
CA GLY A 30 -12.06 -10.68 -12.32
C GLY A 30 -11.34 -11.04 -13.63
N VAL A 31 -12.00 -10.90 -14.78
CA VAL A 31 -11.45 -11.26 -16.10
C VAL A 31 -10.69 -10.11 -16.74
N SER A 32 -11.15 -8.87 -16.49
CA SER A 32 -10.56 -7.66 -17.05
C SER A 32 -9.82 -6.88 -15.98
N GLU A 33 -8.63 -6.39 -16.36
CA GLU A 33 -7.74 -5.62 -15.50
C GLU A 33 -7.48 -4.25 -16.12
N VAL A 34 -7.56 -3.20 -15.30
CA VAL A 34 -7.18 -1.84 -15.70
C VAL A 34 -6.12 -1.34 -14.74
N THR A 35 -4.94 -0.95 -15.25
CA THR A 35 -3.88 -0.40 -14.41
C THR A 35 -4.32 0.90 -13.78
N LEU A 36 -4.31 0.92 -12.44
CA LEU A 36 -4.71 2.06 -11.62
C LEU A 36 -3.50 2.83 -11.09
N TYR A 37 -2.44 2.10 -10.70
CA TYR A 37 -1.19 2.70 -10.24
C TYR A 37 0.01 2.15 -11.00
N LYS A 38 0.98 3.03 -11.24
CA LYS A 38 2.34 2.68 -11.64
C LYS A 38 3.27 3.16 -10.55
N VAL A 39 4.05 2.24 -9.98
CA VAL A 39 5.05 2.56 -8.96
C VAL A 39 6.41 2.20 -9.52
N PHE A 40 7.31 3.18 -9.57
CA PHE A 40 8.61 3.02 -10.20
C PHE A 40 9.73 3.43 -9.25
N HIS A 41 10.67 2.50 -9.05
CA HIS A 41 11.92 2.72 -8.35
C HIS A 41 13.09 2.64 -9.35
N PRO A 42 13.86 3.73 -9.55
CA PRO A 42 14.81 3.85 -10.66
C PRO A 42 16.07 2.99 -10.51
N LEU A 43 16.46 2.61 -9.29
CA LEU A 43 17.73 1.92 -9.03
C LEU A 43 17.52 0.78 -8.04
N PRO A 44 17.51 -0.49 -8.49
CA PRO A 44 17.23 -1.63 -7.62
C PRO A 44 18.16 -1.74 -6.41
N ASP A 45 19.44 -1.35 -6.59
CA ASP A 45 20.46 -1.46 -5.54
C ASP A 45 20.77 -0.14 -4.83
N SER A 46 20.20 0.98 -5.27
CA SER A 46 20.45 2.26 -4.58
C SER A 46 19.65 2.34 -3.29
N LEU A 47 20.37 2.67 -2.21
CA LEU A 47 19.81 2.85 -0.87
C LEU A 47 19.25 4.26 -0.66
N VAL A 48 19.64 5.20 -1.53
CA VAL A 48 19.16 6.58 -1.58
C VAL A 48 18.57 6.81 -2.95
N SER A 49 17.26 6.93 -3.00
CA SER A 49 16.52 7.03 -4.26
C SER A 49 15.07 7.40 -4.00
N GLU A 50 14.44 7.91 -5.04
CA GLU A 50 13.02 8.27 -5.03
C GLU A 50 12.22 7.17 -5.71
N THR A 51 11.19 6.65 -5.03
CA THR A 51 10.13 5.89 -5.71
C THR A 51 9.02 6.87 -6.08
N ILE A 52 8.64 6.91 -7.35
CA ILE A 52 7.51 7.72 -7.81
C ILE A 52 6.31 6.79 -7.95
N PHE A 53 5.14 7.24 -7.49
CA PHE A 53 3.89 6.56 -7.78
C PHE A 53 2.93 7.49 -8.52
N GLU A 54 2.42 7.00 -9.63
CA GLU A 54 1.46 7.66 -10.49
C GLU A 54 0.13 6.93 -10.39
N ARG A 55 -0.97 7.67 -10.53
CA ARG A 55 -2.33 7.14 -10.55
C ARG A 55 -3.01 7.50 -11.85
N MET A 56 -3.71 6.55 -12.46
CA MET A 56 -4.52 6.80 -13.64
C MET A 56 -5.69 7.72 -13.27
N ASN A 57 -5.81 8.84 -13.98
CA ASN A 57 -6.96 9.72 -13.92
C ASN A 57 -7.94 9.32 -15.01
N PHE A 58 -9.03 8.64 -14.63
CA PHE A 58 -10.03 8.18 -15.59
C PHE A 58 -10.84 9.30 -16.24
N ALA A 59 -10.84 10.51 -15.67
CA ALA A 59 -11.52 11.64 -16.30
C ALA A 59 -10.71 12.22 -17.48
N THR A 60 -9.38 12.19 -17.38
CA THR A 60 -8.48 12.73 -18.42
C THR A 60 -7.79 11.66 -19.27
N GLY A 61 -7.80 10.41 -18.82
CA GLY A 61 -7.03 9.30 -19.41
C GLY A 61 -5.51 9.43 -19.23
N GLN A 62 -5.06 10.30 -18.31
CA GLN A 62 -3.65 10.58 -18.09
C GLN A 62 -3.13 10.00 -16.77
N TRP A 63 -1.82 9.79 -16.69
CA TRP A 63 -1.14 9.40 -15.47
C TRP A 63 -0.77 10.65 -14.67
N ASP A 64 -1.37 10.80 -13.49
CA ASP A 64 -1.07 11.90 -12.58
C ASP A 64 -0.04 11.44 -11.53
N LYS A 65 0.93 12.29 -11.23
CA LYS A 65 1.90 12.05 -10.15
C LYS A 65 1.19 12.09 -8.80
N ALA A 66 0.84 10.91 -8.28
CA ALA A 66 0.11 10.75 -7.03
C ALA A 66 1.02 10.86 -5.80
N GLY A 67 2.34 10.72 -5.96
CA GLY A 67 3.29 11.09 -4.92
C GLY A 67 4.70 10.52 -5.10
N ILE A 68 5.50 10.68 -4.05
CA ILE A 68 6.92 10.29 -4.02
C ILE A 68 7.24 9.65 -2.67
N ILE A 69 8.07 8.61 -2.68
CA ILE A 69 8.71 8.04 -1.50
C ILE A 69 10.20 8.33 -1.60
N GLU A 70 10.72 9.18 -0.71
CA GLU A 70 12.14 9.45 -0.57
C GLU A 70 12.78 8.46 0.40
N TRP A 71 13.59 7.54 -0.11
CA TRP A 71 14.32 6.59 0.71
C TRP A 71 15.66 7.20 1.15
N SER A 72 15.92 7.19 2.45
CA SER A 72 17.26 7.52 2.99
C SER A 72 18.10 6.27 3.24
N ASN A 73 17.45 5.11 3.42
CA ASN A 73 18.04 3.77 3.40
C ASN A 73 16.93 2.73 3.18
N ARG A 74 17.25 1.43 3.25
CA ARG A 74 16.26 0.34 3.03
C ARG A 74 15.09 0.33 4.01
N THR A 75 15.22 0.90 5.20
CA THR A 75 14.22 0.80 6.28
C THR A 75 13.65 2.15 6.70
N THR A 76 14.11 3.22 6.07
CA THR A 76 13.76 4.60 6.42
C THR A 76 13.45 5.38 5.16
N CYS A 77 12.24 5.94 5.11
CA CYS A 77 11.82 6.83 4.04
C CYS A 77 10.83 7.89 4.56
N GLY A 78 10.55 8.88 3.73
CA GLY A 78 9.40 9.78 3.89
C GLY A 78 8.55 9.80 2.63
N VAL A 79 7.24 9.98 2.79
CA VAL A 79 6.27 9.98 1.69
C VAL A 79 5.66 11.37 1.54
N PHE A 80 5.60 11.85 0.30
CA PHE A 80 4.81 13.01 -0.12
C PHE A 80 3.59 12.52 -0.89
N PHE A 81 2.43 12.47 -0.24
CA PHE A 81 1.17 12.19 -0.93
C PHE A 81 0.74 13.43 -1.74
N GLY A 82 0.29 13.21 -2.97
CA GLY A 82 0.01 14.27 -3.95
C GLY A 82 1.25 15.02 -4.45
N GLY A 83 2.46 14.57 -4.09
CA GLY A 83 3.71 15.27 -4.43
C GLY A 83 3.90 16.61 -3.70
N ILE A 84 3.10 16.90 -2.68
CA ILE A 84 3.12 18.16 -1.93
C ILE A 84 3.43 17.93 -0.44
N PRO A 85 4.05 18.90 0.25
CA PRO A 85 4.25 18.84 1.69
C PRO A 85 2.93 18.71 2.47
N PRO A 86 2.94 18.11 3.69
CA PRO A 86 4.14 17.69 4.43
C PRO A 86 4.64 16.29 4.06
N LYS A 87 5.97 16.09 4.19
CA LYS A 87 6.58 14.75 4.17
C LYS A 87 6.17 13.97 5.41
N ILE A 88 5.58 12.79 5.23
CA ILE A 88 5.24 11.89 6.34
C ILE A 88 6.29 10.79 6.42
N GLY A 89 7.03 10.74 7.53
CA GLY A 89 8.05 9.72 7.74
C GLY A 89 7.46 8.30 7.88
N MET A 90 8.20 7.28 7.44
CA MET A 90 7.83 5.86 7.61
C MET A 90 7.50 5.51 9.05
N ARG A 91 8.16 6.15 10.03
CA ARG A 91 7.88 5.96 11.45
C ARG A 91 6.44 6.33 11.83
N GLU A 92 5.88 7.38 11.23
CA GLU A 92 4.49 7.79 11.47
C GLU A 92 3.49 6.97 10.61
N LEU A 93 3.89 6.52 9.43
CA LEU A 93 3.08 5.64 8.56
C LEU A 93 3.08 4.16 9.01
N ARG A 94 3.98 3.78 9.92
CA ARG A 94 4.08 2.43 10.49
C ARG A 94 4.22 2.48 12.02
N LYS A 95 3.50 3.40 12.67
CA LYS A 95 3.65 3.66 14.10
C LYS A 95 3.20 2.48 14.96
N LYS A 96 4.07 2.04 15.88
CA LYS A 96 3.71 1.08 16.93
C LYS A 96 2.96 1.79 18.06
N LYS A 97 1.89 1.19 18.60
CA LYS A 97 1.23 1.72 19.83
C LYS A 97 2.12 1.55 21.08
N LYS A 98 2.82 0.42 21.14
CA LYS A 98 3.77 0.00 22.19
C LYS A 98 4.89 -0.81 21.53
N ASN A 99 6.05 -0.94 22.15
CA ASN A 99 7.21 -1.61 21.55
C ASN A 99 6.92 -3.06 21.11
N ASN A 100 6.08 -3.78 21.86
CA ASN A 100 5.65 -5.15 21.58
C ASN A 100 4.39 -5.25 20.69
N SER A 101 3.92 -4.14 20.10
CA SER A 101 2.70 -4.15 19.31
C SER A 101 2.89 -4.91 17.99
N LYS A 102 1.99 -5.86 17.73
CA LYS A 102 1.91 -6.60 16.46
C LYS A 102 1.20 -5.82 15.34
N SER A 103 0.85 -4.54 15.53
CA SER A 103 0.15 -3.71 14.52
C SER A 103 0.92 -2.43 14.18
N ARG A 104 0.78 -1.94 12.95
CA ARG A 104 1.40 -0.70 12.46
C ARG A 104 0.32 0.31 12.10
N ARG A 105 0.33 1.47 12.77
CA ARG A 105 -0.70 2.51 12.65
C ARG A 105 -0.26 3.61 11.71
N PHE A 106 -1.24 4.23 11.05
CA PHE A 106 -1.07 5.46 10.28
C PHE A 106 -2.36 6.28 10.33
N LYS A 107 -2.28 7.56 9.95
CA LYS A 107 -3.43 8.44 9.83
C LYS A 107 -3.63 8.87 8.39
N ALA A 108 -4.88 8.89 7.93
CA ALA A 108 -5.28 9.40 6.63
C ALA A 108 -6.69 10.00 6.74
N GLY A 109 -6.96 11.14 6.09
CA GLY A 109 -8.29 11.76 6.14
C GLY A 109 -8.83 12.00 7.55
N GLY A 110 -7.97 12.36 8.51
CA GLY A 110 -8.34 12.55 9.92
C GLY A 110 -8.64 11.27 10.71
N THR A 111 -8.62 10.10 10.07
CA THR A 111 -8.89 8.79 10.69
C THR A 111 -7.61 8.01 10.93
N GLU A 112 -7.53 7.26 12.03
CA GLU A 112 -6.43 6.33 12.30
C GLU A 112 -6.79 4.92 11.84
N TYR A 113 -5.83 4.28 11.16
CA TYR A 113 -5.90 2.93 10.64
C TYR A 113 -4.74 2.11 11.20
N LYS A 114 -4.82 0.78 11.08
CA LYS A 114 -3.73 -0.11 11.47
C LYS A 114 -3.64 -1.36 10.59
N TRP A 115 -2.44 -1.68 10.17
CA TRP A 115 -2.09 -2.95 9.53
C TRP A 115 -1.70 -3.99 10.57
N LYS A 116 -2.12 -5.24 10.35
CA LYS A 116 -1.77 -6.44 11.11
C LYS A 116 -1.33 -7.52 10.14
N LEU A 117 -0.43 -8.40 10.57
CA LEU A 117 -0.30 -9.70 9.92
C LEU A 117 -1.59 -10.48 10.13
N GLN A 118 -2.05 -11.16 9.10
CA GLN A 118 -3.17 -12.08 9.21
C GLN A 118 -2.82 -13.20 10.20
N PRO A 119 -3.75 -13.66 11.05
CA PRO A 119 -3.49 -14.74 12.01
C PRO A 119 -3.04 -16.03 11.31
N GLU A 120 -2.06 -16.74 11.89
CA GLU A 120 -1.50 -17.99 11.32
C GLU A 120 -2.55 -19.11 11.19
N ASP A 121 -3.62 -19.07 11.99
CA ASP A 121 -4.70 -20.06 12.01
C ASP A 121 -5.70 -19.91 10.85
N THR A 122 -5.61 -18.85 10.04
CA THR A 122 -6.49 -18.69 8.87
C THR A 122 -6.01 -19.46 7.64
N GLY A 123 -4.85 -20.13 7.68
CA GLY A 123 -4.25 -20.80 6.52
C GLY A 123 -3.63 -19.84 5.49
N ASP A 124 -4.16 -18.62 5.38
CA ASP A 124 -3.67 -17.57 4.49
C ASP A 124 -2.65 -16.65 5.18
N THR A 125 -1.51 -16.43 4.50
CA THR A 125 -0.55 -15.39 4.90
C THR A 125 -0.91 -14.07 4.21
N GLY A 126 -0.92 -12.98 4.98
CA GLY A 126 -1.41 -11.71 4.45
C GLY A 126 -1.38 -10.56 5.44
N LEU A 127 -1.98 -9.45 5.02
CA LEU A 127 -2.12 -8.24 5.82
C LEU A 127 -3.60 -7.86 5.95
N VAL A 128 -4.01 -7.45 7.14
CA VAL A 128 -5.35 -6.89 7.39
C VAL A 128 -5.23 -5.46 7.87
N CYS A 129 -5.91 -4.54 7.20
CA CYS A 129 -6.08 -3.16 7.60
C CYS A 129 -7.41 -2.98 8.31
N GLU A 130 -7.36 -2.47 9.54
CA GLU A 130 -8.53 -2.09 10.31
C GLU A 130 -8.58 -0.58 10.49
N GLY A 131 -9.75 0.01 10.29
CA GLY A 131 -10.04 1.40 10.63
C GLY A 131 -10.50 1.56 12.08
N SER A 132 -11.18 2.68 12.33
CA SER A 132 -11.79 2.98 13.62
C SER A 132 -12.72 1.86 14.08
N ARG A 133 -12.68 1.55 15.38
CA ARG A 133 -13.51 0.50 16.02
C ARG A 133 -13.25 -0.93 15.53
N GLY A 134 -12.12 -1.18 14.86
CA GLY A 134 -11.71 -2.54 14.46
C GLY A 134 -12.41 -3.09 13.21
N LYS A 135 -13.14 -2.25 12.48
CA LYS A 135 -13.72 -2.65 11.19
C LYS A 135 -12.61 -2.86 10.17
N VAL A 136 -12.61 -4.02 9.50
CA VAL A 136 -11.72 -4.30 8.38
C VAL A 136 -12.07 -3.35 7.23
N VAL A 137 -11.05 -2.69 6.69
CA VAL A 137 -11.18 -1.76 5.55
C VAL A 137 -10.33 -2.18 4.37
N ALA A 138 -9.31 -3.02 4.60
CA ALA A 138 -8.58 -3.66 3.51
C ALA A 138 -7.98 -4.99 3.95
N THR A 139 -7.80 -5.91 3.01
CA THR A 139 -7.12 -7.20 3.23
C THR A 139 -6.24 -7.49 2.03
N TRP A 140 -4.97 -7.78 2.26
CA TRP A 140 -4.04 -8.23 1.23
C TRP A 140 -3.67 -9.69 1.47
N THR A 141 -3.69 -10.50 0.42
CA THR A 141 -3.34 -11.93 0.47
C THR A 141 -2.06 -12.20 -0.31
N HIS A 142 -1.16 -13.01 0.26
CA HIS A 142 0.12 -13.34 -0.36
C HIS A 142 -0.03 -14.24 -1.59
N GLU A 143 -0.91 -15.23 -1.52
CA GLU A 143 -1.09 -16.22 -2.58
C GLU A 143 -1.50 -15.57 -3.91
N THR A 144 -2.42 -14.62 -3.87
CA THR A 144 -2.98 -14.00 -5.08
C THR A 144 -2.41 -12.61 -5.35
N ASN A 145 -1.61 -12.03 -4.44
CA ASN A 145 -1.20 -10.63 -4.48
C ASN A 145 -2.38 -9.64 -4.64
N ILE A 146 -3.55 -9.97 -4.09
CA ILE A 146 -4.75 -9.12 -4.21
C ILE A 146 -4.97 -8.35 -2.91
N LEU A 147 -5.12 -7.04 -3.04
CA LEU A 147 -5.61 -6.14 -2.02
C LEU A 147 -7.11 -5.88 -2.24
N TYR A 148 -7.93 -6.38 -1.34
CA TYR A 148 -9.34 -6.02 -1.24
C TYR A 148 -9.45 -4.72 -0.43
N VAL A 149 -10.14 -3.71 -0.95
CA VAL A 149 -10.30 -2.41 -0.28
C VAL A 149 -11.79 -2.07 -0.21
N SER A 150 -12.27 -1.75 0.98
CA SER A 150 -13.66 -1.32 1.18
C SER A 150 -13.93 0.03 0.54
N GLU A 151 -15.10 0.20 -0.07
CA GLU A 151 -15.55 1.49 -0.64
C GLU A 151 -15.43 2.66 0.33
N ARG A 152 -15.60 2.39 1.63
CA ARG A 152 -15.56 3.40 2.70
C ARG A 152 -14.22 4.12 2.84
N VAL A 153 -13.16 3.59 2.24
CA VAL A 153 -11.80 4.17 2.31
C VAL A 153 -11.21 4.48 0.94
N VAL A 154 -12.04 4.56 -0.10
CA VAL A 154 -11.61 4.89 -1.48
C VAL A 154 -11.00 6.30 -1.56
N ASP A 155 -11.50 7.25 -0.77
CA ASP A 155 -10.90 8.59 -0.68
C ASP A 155 -9.48 8.58 -0.07
N GLN A 156 -9.09 7.47 0.55
CA GLN A 156 -7.78 7.27 1.17
C GLN A 156 -6.97 6.20 0.43
N LEU A 157 -7.34 5.86 -0.81
CA LEU A 157 -6.77 4.74 -1.55
C LEU A 157 -5.24 4.83 -1.68
N ASP A 158 -4.70 6.01 -1.96
CA ASP A 158 -3.24 6.21 -2.06
C ASP A 158 -2.54 5.83 -0.75
N HIS A 159 -3.12 6.20 0.40
CA HIS A 159 -2.56 5.84 1.69
C HIS A 159 -2.67 4.34 1.93
N ILE A 160 -3.80 3.71 1.58
CA ILE A 160 -3.99 2.26 1.73
C ILE A 160 -2.97 1.49 0.88
N VAL A 161 -2.84 1.81 -0.41
CA VAL A 161 -1.94 1.14 -1.34
C VAL A 161 -0.48 1.31 -0.91
N ILE A 162 -0.05 2.56 -0.66
CA ILE A 162 1.35 2.85 -0.33
C ILE A 162 1.73 2.30 1.05
N THR A 163 0.85 2.40 2.06
CA THR A 163 1.16 1.79 3.36
C THR A 163 1.12 0.27 3.31
N CYS A 164 0.31 -0.35 2.44
CA CYS A 164 0.37 -1.79 2.18
C CYS A 164 1.76 -2.16 1.65
N LEU A 165 2.23 -1.50 0.58
CA LEU A 165 3.58 -1.68 0.03
C LEU A 165 4.67 -1.57 1.10
N MET A 166 4.64 -0.50 1.91
CA MET A 166 5.66 -0.28 2.95
C MET A 166 5.67 -1.39 3.99
N ASN A 167 4.50 -1.95 4.34
CA ASN A 167 4.40 -3.06 5.27
C ASN A 167 4.88 -4.38 4.63
N LEU A 168 4.56 -4.63 3.36
CA LEU A 168 5.09 -5.77 2.61
C LEU A 168 6.62 -5.70 2.53
N TRP A 169 7.18 -4.53 2.20
CA TRP A 169 8.63 -4.34 2.08
C TRP A 169 9.35 -4.62 3.40
N MET A 170 8.79 -4.13 4.50
CA MET A 170 9.38 -4.37 5.82
C MET A 170 9.18 -5.81 6.28
N TRP A 171 8.12 -6.48 5.83
CA TRP A 171 7.89 -7.90 6.07
C TRP A 171 8.92 -8.78 5.34
N THR A 172 9.27 -8.48 4.08
CA THR A 172 10.31 -9.25 3.36
C THR A 172 11.68 -9.18 4.06
N MET A 173 11.98 -8.07 4.74
CA MET A 173 13.19 -7.89 5.55
C MET A 173 13.08 -8.46 6.97
N ARG A 174 11.97 -9.11 7.35
CA ARG A 174 11.68 -9.59 8.72
C ARG A 174 11.66 -8.47 9.78
N LEU A 175 11.33 -7.24 9.37
CA LEU A 175 11.27 -6.04 10.20
C LEU A 175 9.83 -5.57 10.38
N TRP A 176 8.91 -6.50 10.67
CA TRP A 176 7.54 -6.16 11.02
C TRP A 176 7.56 -5.10 12.10
#